data_AF-A0A4R1QZH3-F1
#
_entry.id   AF-A0A4R1QZH3-F1
#
_cell.length_a   1.000
_cell.length_b   1.000
_cell.length_c   1.000
_cell.angle_alpha   90.00
_cell.angle_beta   90.00
_cell.angle_gamma   90.00
#
_symmetry.space_group_name_H-M   'P 1'
#
loop_
_entity.id
_entity.type
_entity.pdbx_description
1 polymer ?
#
loop_
_entity_poly.entity_id
_entity_poly.type
_entity_poly.pdbx_seq_one_letter_code
_entity_poly.pdbx_strand_id
1 'polypeptide(L)'
;MTANNADTEKEISLLRLLCFIFIPTSILTIIYIFIGFLQNKIPSLLLFFLLAVIILFPIEIGIVLYVSKKEYGSYSLKSSFFFHNKMSWWKIFLYGFFLFAFAGLMSVTIVPLENFLLAPISNHLAPLIPAYFDWTNMEYLKQYSNDILLLTCIGYFVLNVIVGPIVEELFFRGYLTSRIRRFGNWAPFIITVLFSLYHLWLPFNNLFRISVFLPAAFIAWKKKNIYISMTFHCMCNLFSTIGFITAVYSM
;
A
#
# COMPACT_ATOMS: atom_id res chain seq x y z
N MET A 1 14.39 23.98 -21.36
CA MET A 1 13.59 22.84 -21.84
C MET A 1 12.13 23.18 -21.59
N THR A 2 11.46 23.65 -22.64
CA THR A 2 10.03 23.98 -22.62
C THR A 2 9.24 22.66 -22.54
N ALA A 3 8.47 22.47 -21.46
CA ALA A 3 7.49 21.40 -21.40
C ALA A 3 6.45 21.66 -22.49
N ASN A 4 6.24 20.69 -23.39
CA ASN A 4 5.20 20.78 -24.41
C ASN A 4 3.82 20.95 -23.74
N ASN A 5 2.99 21.86 -24.25
CA ASN A 5 1.63 22.15 -23.74
C ASN A 5 0.70 20.91 -23.65
N ALA A 6 1.04 19.81 -24.32
CA ALA A 6 0.32 18.54 -24.22
C ALA A 6 0.60 17.75 -22.92
N ASP A 7 1.73 18.01 -22.25
CA ASP A 7 2.09 17.37 -20.97
C ASP A 7 1.34 18.01 -19.78
N THR A 8 0.95 19.29 -19.90
CA THR A 8 0.20 20.04 -18.87
C THR A 8 -1.29 19.72 -18.81
N GLU A 9 -1.92 19.28 -19.90
CA GLU A 9 -3.34 18.92 -19.95
C GLU A 9 -3.71 17.68 -19.11
N LYS A 10 -2.69 16.91 -18.70
CA LYS A 10 -2.85 15.62 -18.03
C LYS A 10 -2.74 15.69 -16.51
N GLU A 11 -2.45 16.86 -15.95
CA GLU A 11 -2.25 17.07 -14.51
C GLU A 11 -3.57 17.07 -13.72
N ILE A 12 -3.54 16.63 -12.45
CA ILE A 12 -4.69 16.70 -11.53
C ILE A 12 -4.46 17.73 -10.43
N SER A 13 -5.52 18.41 -9.98
CA SER A 13 -5.45 19.31 -8.82
C SER A 13 -5.11 18.54 -7.54
N LEU A 14 -4.54 19.23 -6.55
CA LEU A 14 -4.23 18.61 -5.24
C LEU A 14 -5.50 18.13 -4.54
N LEU A 15 -6.61 18.87 -4.62
CA LEU A 15 -7.88 18.43 -4.06
C LEU A 15 -8.34 17.11 -4.68
N ARG A 16 -8.28 16.99 -6.02
CA ARG A 16 -8.66 15.75 -6.71
C ARG A 16 -7.75 14.59 -6.36
N LEU A 17 -6.44 14.84 -6.20
CA LEU A 17 -5.48 13.85 -5.72
C LEU A 17 -5.88 13.34 -4.33
N LEU A 18 -6.14 14.25 -3.39
CA LEU A 18 -6.57 13.90 -2.03
C LEU A 18 -7.88 13.11 -2.04
N CYS A 19 -8.87 13.52 -2.84
CA CYS A 19 -10.12 12.78 -2.98
C CYS A 19 -9.92 11.36 -3.53
N PHE A 20 -9.12 11.20 -4.57
CA PHE A 20 -8.82 9.89 -5.14
C PHE A 20 -8.16 8.94 -4.16
N ILE A 21 -7.32 9.46 -3.26
CA ILE A 21 -6.62 8.65 -2.26
C ILE A 21 -7.51 8.39 -1.05
N PHE A 22 -8.08 9.44 -0.46
CA PHE A 22 -8.68 9.34 0.88
C PHE A 22 -10.14 8.90 0.87
N ILE A 23 -10.93 9.18 -0.18
CA ILE A 23 -12.32 8.74 -0.21
C ILE A 23 -12.41 7.20 -0.20
N PRO A 24 -11.71 6.45 -1.07
CA PRO A 24 -11.83 4.98 -1.10
C PRO A 24 -11.36 4.32 0.20
N THR A 25 -10.21 4.74 0.74
CA THR A 25 -9.68 4.21 2.02
C THR A 25 -10.57 4.57 3.21
N SER A 26 -11.19 5.75 3.23
CA SER A 26 -12.11 6.14 4.31
C SER A 26 -13.37 5.27 4.27
N ILE A 27 -13.94 5.04 3.08
CA ILE A 27 -15.09 4.14 2.91
C ILE A 27 -14.73 2.72 3.37
N LEU A 28 -13.59 2.19 2.93
CA LEU A 28 -13.10 0.88 3.39
C LEU A 28 -12.98 0.83 4.91
N THR A 29 -12.29 1.81 5.51
CA THR A 29 -11.98 1.81 6.94
C THR A 29 -13.24 1.93 7.79
N ILE A 30 -14.18 2.80 7.40
CA ILE A 30 -15.46 2.96 8.11
C ILE A 30 -16.27 1.66 8.05
N ILE A 31 -16.39 1.05 6.87
CA ILE A 31 -17.14 -0.21 6.70
C ILE A 31 -16.45 -1.36 7.45
N TYR A 32 -15.11 -1.43 7.40
CA TYR A 32 -14.31 -2.41 8.11
C TYR A 32 -14.52 -2.32 9.63
N ILE A 33 -14.45 -1.11 10.18
CA ILE A 33 -14.69 -0.88 11.61
C ILE A 33 -16.14 -1.25 11.96
N PHE A 34 -17.11 -0.75 11.21
CA PHE A 34 -18.53 -1.02 11.45
C PHE A 34 -18.84 -2.52 11.45
N ILE A 35 -18.43 -3.25 10.40
CA ILE A 35 -18.66 -4.70 10.33
C ILE A 35 -17.86 -5.43 11.42
N GLY A 36 -16.64 -5.00 11.72
CA GLY A 36 -15.84 -5.57 12.79
C GLY A 36 -16.45 -5.43 14.18
N PHE A 37 -17.26 -4.39 14.43
CA PHE A 37 -18.05 -4.28 15.65
C PHE A 37 -19.30 -5.17 15.66
N LEU A 38 -19.82 -5.52 14.49
CA LEU A 38 -21.02 -6.37 14.36
C LEU A 38 -20.69 -7.87 14.38
N GLN A 39 -19.47 -8.26 14.05
CA GLN A 39 -19.07 -9.67 14.00
C GLN A 39 -17.60 -9.87 14.34
N ASN A 40 -17.32 -11.01 14.95
CA ASN A 40 -15.97 -11.53 15.23
C ASN A 40 -15.82 -12.98 14.75
N LYS A 41 -16.62 -13.43 13.78
CA LYS A 41 -16.65 -14.82 13.28
C LYS A 41 -15.45 -15.18 12.41
N ILE A 42 -14.84 -14.18 11.77
CA ILE A 42 -13.59 -14.31 11.03
C ILE A 42 -12.56 -13.33 11.60
N PRO A 43 -11.26 -13.61 11.51
CA PRO A 43 -10.21 -12.67 11.91
C PRO A 43 -10.37 -11.31 11.23
N SER A 44 -10.06 -10.25 11.97
CA SER A 44 -10.12 -8.88 11.46
C SER A 44 -9.23 -8.66 10.24
N LEU A 45 -8.05 -9.30 10.22
CA LEU A 45 -7.16 -9.29 9.06
C LEU A 45 -7.85 -9.86 7.80
N LEU A 46 -8.54 -11.00 7.93
CA LEU A 46 -9.28 -11.59 6.81
C LEU A 46 -10.45 -10.69 6.39
N LEU A 47 -11.22 -10.16 7.35
CA LEU A 47 -12.30 -9.20 7.08
C LEU A 47 -11.78 -8.00 6.27
N PHE A 48 -10.67 -7.40 6.70
CA PHE A 48 -10.06 -6.25 6.04
C PHE A 48 -9.78 -6.55 4.57
N PHE A 49 -9.12 -7.67 4.27
CA PHE A 49 -8.76 -8.01 2.91
C PHE A 49 -9.96 -8.37 2.03
N LEU A 50 -10.98 -9.02 2.58
CA LEU A 50 -12.24 -9.25 1.86
C LEU A 50 -12.91 -7.93 1.46
N LEU A 51 -12.95 -6.95 2.37
CA LEU A 51 -13.49 -5.63 2.09
C LEU A 51 -12.61 -4.84 1.12
N ALA A 52 -11.28 -4.95 1.22
CA ALA A 52 -10.36 -4.30 0.29
C ALA A 52 -10.55 -4.81 -1.15
N VAL A 53 -10.80 -6.10 -1.34
CA VAL A 53 -11.09 -6.71 -2.66
C VAL A 53 -12.41 -6.23 -3.24
N ILE A 54 -13.41 -5.93 -2.40
CA ILE A 54 -14.74 -5.51 -2.86
C ILE A 54 -14.81 -3.99 -3.08
N ILE A 55 -14.10 -3.22 -2.28
CA ILE A 55 -14.20 -1.76 -2.22
C ILE A 55 -12.95 -1.11 -2.82
N LEU A 56 -11.81 -1.30 -2.16
CA LEU A 56 -10.63 -0.49 -2.38
C LEU A 56 -9.96 -0.78 -3.73
N PHE A 57 -9.55 -2.04 -3.95
CA PHE A 57 -8.83 -2.42 -5.16
C PHE A 57 -9.65 -2.19 -6.44
N PRO A 58 -10.96 -2.50 -6.48
CA PRO A 58 -11.79 -2.19 -7.64
C PRO A 58 -11.92 -0.69 -7.91
N ILE A 59 -12.00 0.15 -6.88
CA ILE A 59 -12.07 1.61 -7.06
C ILE A 59 -10.75 2.13 -7.62
N GLU A 60 -9.60 1.73 -7.05
CA GLU A 60 -8.28 2.19 -7.51
C GLU A 60 -7.99 1.77 -8.96
N ILE A 61 -8.19 0.48 -9.28
CA ILE A 61 -8.07 0.00 -10.67
C ILE A 61 -9.13 0.62 -11.57
N GLY A 62 -10.36 0.79 -11.08
CA GLY A 62 -11.45 1.43 -11.82
C GLY A 62 -11.09 2.85 -12.25
N ILE A 63 -10.45 3.64 -11.37
CA ILE A 63 -9.94 4.97 -11.71
C ILE A 63 -8.88 4.88 -12.82
N VAL A 64 -7.91 3.97 -12.70
CA VAL A 64 -6.85 3.76 -13.70
C VAL A 64 -7.45 3.37 -15.06
N LEU A 65 -8.41 2.44 -15.07
CA LEU A 65 -9.09 1.94 -16.27
C LEU A 65 -9.93 3.04 -16.93
N TYR A 66 -10.71 3.78 -16.13
CA TYR A 66 -11.56 4.87 -16.61
C TYR A 66 -10.73 5.98 -17.26
N VAL A 67 -9.64 6.38 -16.60
CA VAL A 67 -8.75 7.40 -17.15
C VAL A 67 -8.06 6.91 -18.42
N SER A 68 -7.63 5.64 -18.45
CA SER A 68 -7.06 5.06 -19.67
C SER A 68 -8.06 5.02 -20.82
N LYS A 69 -9.34 4.74 -20.55
CA LYS A 69 -10.40 4.79 -21.56
C LYS A 69 -10.55 6.21 -22.11
N LYS A 70 -10.55 7.23 -21.25
CA LYS A 70 -10.66 8.63 -21.65
C LYS A 70 -9.48 9.10 -22.49
N GLU A 71 -8.27 8.65 -22.18
CA GLU A 71 -7.04 9.15 -22.82
C GLU A 71 -6.55 8.33 -24.01
N TYR A 72 -6.80 7.02 -24.01
CA TYR A 72 -6.26 6.09 -25.01
C TYR A 72 -7.37 5.33 -25.75
N GLY A 73 -8.65 5.65 -25.50
CA GLY A 73 -9.79 5.07 -26.22
C GLY A 73 -10.20 3.66 -25.78
N SER A 74 -9.51 3.01 -24.84
CA SER A 74 -9.82 1.66 -24.35
C SER A 74 -9.54 1.48 -22.85
N TYR A 75 -10.37 0.69 -22.16
CA TYR A 75 -10.08 0.25 -20.79
C TYR A 75 -8.77 -0.54 -20.77
N SER A 76 -7.76 -0.02 -20.09
CA SER A 76 -6.41 -0.59 -20.04
C SER A 76 -5.63 0.02 -18.87
N LEU A 77 -4.42 -0.48 -18.63
CA LEU A 77 -3.50 0.07 -17.62
C LEU A 77 -2.55 1.13 -18.19
N LYS A 78 -2.75 1.57 -19.45
CA LYS A 78 -1.81 2.47 -20.16
C LYS A 78 -1.54 3.77 -19.40
N SER A 79 -2.52 4.31 -18.67
CA SER A 79 -2.35 5.52 -17.86
C SER A 79 -1.30 5.37 -16.74
N SER A 80 -1.15 4.17 -16.16
CA SER A 80 -0.12 3.87 -15.15
C SER A 80 1.28 3.72 -15.74
N PHE A 81 1.38 3.43 -17.04
CA PHE A 81 2.66 3.26 -17.74
C PHE A 81 3.01 4.46 -18.63
N PHE A 82 2.30 5.59 -18.49
CA PHE A 82 2.55 6.81 -19.28
C PHE A 82 4.01 7.29 -19.19
N PHE A 83 4.62 7.16 -18.01
CA PHE A 83 6.01 7.54 -17.75
C PHE A 83 6.88 6.30 -17.48
N HIS A 84 6.89 5.35 -18.42
CA HIS A 84 7.57 4.06 -18.27
C HIS A 84 8.62 3.77 -19.35
N ASN A 85 9.79 3.31 -18.94
CA ASN A 85 10.88 2.80 -19.77
C ASN A 85 11.10 1.31 -19.52
N LYS A 86 11.28 0.54 -20.59
CA LYS A 86 11.63 -0.88 -20.49
C LYS A 86 12.97 -1.04 -19.77
N MET A 87 13.04 -2.04 -18.89
CA MET A 87 14.25 -2.43 -18.18
C MET A 87 14.29 -3.96 -18.12
N SER A 88 15.49 -4.55 -18.18
CA SER A 88 15.63 -6.00 -18.02
C SER A 88 15.18 -6.42 -16.62
N TRP A 89 14.50 -7.57 -16.54
CA TRP A 89 13.89 -8.05 -15.31
C TRP A 89 14.89 -8.28 -14.17
N TRP A 90 16.11 -8.74 -14.47
CA TRP A 90 17.18 -8.89 -13.47
C TRP A 90 17.60 -7.56 -12.83
N LYS A 91 17.62 -6.46 -13.59
CA LYS A 91 17.92 -5.12 -13.03
C LYS A 91 16.79 -4.64 -12.14
N ILE A 92 15.54 -4.89 -12.55
CA ILE A 92 14.35 -4.59 -11.74
C ILE A 92 14.43 -5.35 -10.41
N PHE A 93 14.69 -6.66 -10.48
CA PHE A 93 14.87 -7.50 -9.30
C PHE A 93 16.01 -7.01 -8.42
N LEU A 94 17.17 -6.68 -8.98
CA LEU A 94 18.32 -6.21 -8.20
C LEU A 94 18.02 -4.90 -7.46
N TYR A 95 17.37 -3.92 -8.12
CA TYR A 95 16.93 -2.70 -7.45
C TYR A 95 15.91 -3.00 -6.34
N GLY A 96 14.90 -3.83 -6.63
CA GLY A 96 13.89 -4.23 -5.65
C GLY A 96 14.49 -4.93 -4.43
N PHE A 97 15.44 -5.84 -4.66
CA PHE A 97 16.15 -6.60 -3.62
C PHE A 97 16.99 -5.69 -2.72
N PHE A 98 17.77 -4.76 -3.29
CA PHE A 98 18.55 -3.83 -2.46
C PHE A 98 17.67 -2.88 -1.66
N LEU A 99 16.55 -2.42 -2.23
CA LEU A 99 15.55 -1.63 -1.50
C LEU A 99 14.90 -2.45 -0.37
N PHE A 100 14.62 -3.73 -0.60
CA PHE A 100 14.10 -4.65 0.41
C PHE A 100 15.11 -4.85 1.55
N ALA A 101 16.39 -5.07 1.22
CA ALA A 101 17.45 -5.16 2.22
C ALA A 101 17.57 -3.86 3.03
N PHE A 102 17.47 -2.70 2.38
CA PHE A 102 17.41 -1.41 3.05
C PHE A 102 16.21 -1.30 4.00
N ALA A 103 15.02 -1.78 3.59
CA ALA A 103 13.85 -1.79 4.46
C ALA A 103 14.05 -2.68 5.70
N GLY A 104 14.73 -3.81 5.57
CA GLY A 104 15.12 -4.66 6.71
C GLY A 104 16.08 -3.96 7.69
N LEU A 105 17.01 -3.13 7.19
CA LEU A 105 17.85 -2.29 8.06
C LEU A 105 17.00 -1.21 8.76
N MET A 106 16.09 -0.56 8.04
CA MET A 106 15.19 0.44 8.60
C MET A 106 14.23 -0.16 9.62
N SER A 107 13.83 -1.43 9.51
CA SER A 107 12.95 -2.04 10.50
C SER A 107 13.64 -2.24 11.85
N VAL A 108 14.96 -2.37 11.89
CA VAL A 108 15.73 -2.46 13.14
C VAL A 108 15.91 -1.08 13.79
N THR A 109 15.86 0.00 13.04
CA THR A 109 16.14 1.36 13.54
C THR A 109 14.89 2.22 13.67
N ILE A 110 14.10 2.36 12.60
CA ILE A 110 12.94 3.26 12.51
C ILE A 110 11.73 2.71 13.25
N VAL A 111 11.47 1.40 13.22
CA VAL A 111 10.30 0.83 13.92
C VAL A 111 10.40 1.04 15.44
N PRO A 112 11.52 0.75 16.13
CA PRO A 112 11.64 1.05 17.56
C PRO A 112 11.51 2.56 17.86
N LEU A 113 12.08 3.41 17.01
CA LEU A 113 11.97 4.86 17.14
C LEU A 113 10.52 5.34 17.00
N GLU A 114 9.81 4.87 15.97
CA GLU A 114 8.40 5.20 15.72
C GLU A 114 7.52 4.75 16.89
N ASN A 115 7.71 3.52 17.37
CA ASN A 115 7.00 3.00 18.53
C ASN A 115 7.27 3.85 19.79
N PHE A 116 8.51 4.25 20.03
CA PHE A 116 8.85 5.12 21.16
C PHE A 116 8.17 6.49 21.06
N LEU A 117 8.22 7.14 19.89
CA LEU A 117 7.64 8.46 19.66
C LEU A 117 6.11 8.45 19.75
N LEU A 118 5.47 7.38 19.27
CA LEU A 118 4.01 7.27 19.20
C LEU A 118 3.41 6.52 20.40
N ALA A 119 4.22 5.93 21.28
CA ALA A 119 3.77 5.22 22.47
C ALA A 119 2.78 6.01 23.34
N PRO A 120 2.97 7.31 23.64
CA PRO A 120 2.02 8.06 24.46
C PRO A 120 0.61 8.09 23.87
N ILE A 121 0.51 8.26 22.54
CA ILE A 121 -0.77 8.33 21.83
C ILE A 121 -1.34 6.92 21.64
N SER A 122 -0.52 5.97 21.20
CA SER A 122 -0.95 4.58 20.98
C SER A 122 -1.45 3.94 22.28
N ASN A 123 -0.74 4.12 23.40
CA ASN A 123 -1.15 3.59 24.69
C ASN A 123 -2.43 4.24 25.23
N HIS A 124 -2.67 5.51 24.91
CA HIS A 124 -3.92 6.18 25.28
C HIS A 124 -5.12 5.67 24.46
N LEU A 125 -4.90 5.32 23.19
CA LEU A 125 -5.95 4.84 22.29
C LEU A 125 -6.18 3.33 22.37
N ALA A 126 -5.17 2.54 22.76
CA ALA A 126 -5.25 1.09 22.82
C ALA A 126 -6.46 0.55 23.62
N PRO A 127 -6.83 1.11 24.79
CA PRO A 127 -8.01 0.66 25.53
C PRO A 127 -9.36 0.91 24.81
N LEU A 128 -9.38 1.83 23.84
CA LEU A 128 -10.58 2.16 23.06
C LEU A 128 -10.77 1.23 21.86
N ILE A 129 -9.73 0.48 21.49
CA ILE A 129 -9.72 -0.39 20.31
C ILE A 129 -9.92 -1.83 20.78
N PRO A 130 -11.01 -2.50 20.38
CA PRO A 130 -11.18 -3.92 20.69
C PRO A 130 -10.00 -4.77 20.23
N ALA A 131 -9.60 -5.75 21.04
CA ALA A 131 -8.53 -6.71 20.71
C ALA A 131 -8.72 -7.38 19.34
N TYR A 132 -9.97 -7.50 18.88
CA TYR A 132 -10.34 -7.96 17.55
C TYR A 132 -9.58 -7.23 16.43
N PHE A 133 -9.39 -5.91 16.52
CA PHE A 133 -8.73 -5.11 15.48
C PHE A 133 -7.19 -5.15 15.55
N ASP A 134 -6.60 -5.75 16.59
CA ASP A 134 -5.15 -5.88 16.72
C ASP A 134 -4.64 -7.07 15.90
N TRP A 135 -4.06 -6.79 14.74
CA TRP A 135 -3.48 -7.82 13.85
C TRP A 135 -2.24 -8.51 14.43
N THR A 136 -1.67 -7.97 15.50
CA THR A 136 -0.49 -8.53 16.18
C THR A 136 -0.85 -9.40 17.38
N ASN A 137 -2.12 -9.41 17.80
CA ASN A 137 -2.60 -10.24 18.90
C ASN A 137 -2.76 -11.71 18.46
N MET A 138 -1.64 -12.44 18.46
CA MET A 138 -1.60 -13.85 18.07
C MET A 138 -2.42 -14.75 19.00
N GLU A 139 -2.52 -14.41 20.28
CA GLU A 139 -3.33 -15.18 21.24
C GLU A 139 -4.81 -15.11 20.87
N TYR A 140 -5.32 -13.91 20.55
CA TYR A 140 -6.69 -13.74 20.06
C TYR A 140 -6.89 -14.45 18.72
N LEU A 141 -5.94 -14.32 17.79
CA LEU A 141 -6.03 -14.92 16.47
C LEU A 141 -6.05 -16.46 16.53
N LYS A 142 -5.28 -17.09 17.41
CA LYS A 142 -5.24 -18.55 17.56
C LYS A 142 -6.52 -19.17 18.14
N GLN A 143 -7.51 -18.36 18.55
CA GLN A 143 -8.82 -18.83 18.98
C GLN A 143 -9.72 -19.29 17.82
N TYR A 144 -9.43 -18.87 16.60
CA TYR A 144 -10.18 -19.29 15.40
C TYR A 144 -9.83 -20.73 15.00
N SER A 145 -10.75 -21.40 14.31
CA SER A 145 -10.51 -22.75 13.80
C SER A 145 -9.36 -22.79 12.79
N ASN A 146 -8.70 -23.94 12.67
CA ASN A 146 -7.59 -24.16 11.73
C ASN A 146 -7.97 -23.81 10.28
N ASP A 147 -9.20 -24.13 9.85
CA ASP A 147 -9.67 -23.81 8.50
C ASP A 147 -9.76 -22.29 8.25
N ILE A 148 -10.23 -21.53 9.25
CA ILE A 148 -10.32 -20.07 9.17
C ILE A 148 -8.92 -19.45 9.21
N LEU A 149 -8.00 -19.99 10.01
CA LEU A 149 -6.61 -19.56 10.05
C LEU A 149 -5.89 -19.82 8.72
N LEU A 150 -6.10 -20.99 8.12
CA LEU A 150 -5.57 -21.34 6.81
C LEU A 150 -6.11 -20.39 5.74
N LEU A 151 -7.43 -20.14 5.73
CA LEU A 151 -8.05 -19.17 4.82
C LEU A 151 -7.48 -17.77 5.01
N THR A 152 -7.28 -17.34 6.26
CA THR A 152 -6.66 -16.05 6.59
C THR A 152 -5.24 -15.96 6.05
N CYS A 153 -4.43 -17.01 6.22
CA CYS A 153 -3.06 -17.07 5.70
C CYS A 153 -3.01 -17.02 4.17
N ILE A 154 -3.85 -17.80 3.49
CA ILE A 154 -3.93 -17.81 2.02
C ILE A 154 -4.42 -16.47 1.50
N GLY A 155 -5.49 -15.93 2.09
CA GLY A 155 -6.05 -14.63 1.74
C GLY A 155 -5.03 -13.52 1.95
N TYR A 156 -4.34 -13.52 3.10
CA TYR A 156 -3.27 -12.57 3.39
C TYR A 156 -2.14 -12.70 2.38
N PHE A 157 -1.68 -13.92 2.07
CA PHE A 157 -0.65 -14.12 1.05
C PHE A 157 -1.05 -13.58 -0.32
N VAL A 158 -2.18 -14.00 -0.87
CA VAL A 158 -2.59 -13.58 -2.22
C VAL A 158 -2.84 -12.07 -2.27
N LEU A 159 -3.54 -11.53 -1.28
CA LEU A 159 -4.04 -10.15 -1.33
C LEU A 159 -3.00 -9.15 -0.84
N ASN A 160 -2.21 -9.46 0.18
CA ASN A 160 -1.15 -8.58 0.69
C ASN A 160 0.13 -8.65 -0.13
N VAL A 161 0.51 -9.82 -0.66
CA VAL A 161 1.80 -9.98 -1.35
C VAL A 161 1.69 -9.60 -2.83
N ILE A 162 0.55 -9.90 -3.46
CA ILE A 162 0.40 -9.80 -4.91
C ILE A 162 -0.61 -8.72 -5.28
N VAL A 163 -1.90 -8.92 -4.94
CA VAL A 163 -2.98 -8.07 -5.46
C VAL A 163 -2.85 -6.63 -4.98
N GLY A 164 -2.76 -6.41 -3.67
CA GLY A 164 -2.65 -5.09 -3.06
C GLY A 164 -1.46 -4.29 -3.61
N PRO A 165 -0.22 -4.78 -3.48
CA PRO A 165 0.97 -4.10 -3.99
C PRO A 165 0.88 -3.78 -5.48
N ILE A 166 0.39 -4.69 -6.32
CA ILE A 166 0.29 -4.42 -7.76
C ILE A 166 -0.70 -3.30 -8.02
N VAL A 167 -1.88 -3.35 -7.40
CA VAL A 167 -2.92 -2.33 -7.56
C VAL A 167 -2.43 -0.97 -7.07
N GLU A 168 -1.84 -0.94 -5.87
CA GLU A 168 -1.33 0.28 -5.27
C GLU A 168 -0.18 0.88 -6.08
N GLU A 169 0.74 0.09 -6.63
CA GLU A 169 1.83 0.61 -7.45
C GLU A 169 1.36 1.13 -8.80
N LEU A 170 0.36 0.48 -9.42
CA LEU A 170 -0.30 0.98 -10.63
C LEU A 170 -1.01 2.31 -10.36
N PHE A 171 -1.67 2.43 -9.21
CA PHE A 171 -2.42 3.61 -8.84
C PHE A 171 -1.52 4.76 -8.37
N PHE A 172 -0.72 4.56 -7.31
CA PHE A 172 0.12 5.60 -6.72
C PHE A 172 1.33 5.95 -7.58
N ARG A 173 2.20 4.97 -7.91
CA ARG A 173 3.50 5.24 -8.57
C ARG A 173 3.34 5.38 -10.08
N GLY A 174 2.42 4.63 -10.67
CA GLY A 174 2.08 4.74 -12.08
C GLY A 174 1.20 5.95 -12.37
N TYR A 175 -0.08 5.87 -11.98
CA TYR A 175 -1.05 6.88 -12.33
C TYR A 175 -0.82 8.19 -11.58
N LEU A 176 -1.06 8.26 -10.27
CA LEU A 176 -1.08 9.53 -9.52
C LEU A 176 0.23 10.31 -9.60
N THR A 177 1.38 9.63 -9.45
CA THR A 177 2.70 10.27 -9.55
C THR A 177 2.94 10.91 -10.91
N SER A 178 2.45 10.29 -12.00
CA SER A 178 2.55 10.88 -13.34
C SER A 178 1.63 12.10 -13.56
N ARG A 179 0.61 12.28 -12.71
CA ARG A 179 -0.39 13.37 -12.79
C ARG A 179 -0.09 14.59 -11.95
N ILE A 180 1.03 14.55 -11.24
CA ILE A 180 1.53 15.67 -10.46
C ILE A 180 2.99 15.97 -10.84
N ARG A 181 3.38 15.69 -12.09
CA ARG A 181 4.74 15.89 -12.62
C ARG A 181 5.17 17.34 -12.55
N ARG A 182 4.24 18.30 -12.48
CA ARG A 182 4.54 19.72 -12.24
C ARG A 182 5.38 19.98 -10.98
N PHE A 183 5.36 19.07 -9.99
CA PHE A 183 6.21 19.17 -8.80
C PHE A 183 7.61 18.55 -8.99
N GLY A 184 7.93 18.03 -10.17
CA GLY A 184 9.25 17.49 -10.51
C GLY A 184 9.71 16.40 -9.55
N ASN A 185 10.88 16.59 -8.94
CA ASN A 185 11.45 15.62 -8.00
C ASN A 185 10.68 15.52 -6.66
N TRP A 186 9.78 16.47 -6.37
CA TRP A 186 8.90 16.41 -5.21
C TRP A 186 7.68 15.50 -5.42
N ALA A 187 7.32 15.17 -6.66
CA ALA A 187 6.19 14.28 -6.95
C ALA A 187 6.27 12.91 -6.22
N PRO A 188 7.38 12.14 -6.31
CA PRO A 188 7.50 10.89 -5.57
C PRO A 188 7.47 11.07 -4.04
N PHE A 189 7.94 12.22 -3.52
CA PHE A 189 7.87 12.53 -2.09
C PHE A 189 6.42 12.76 -1.65
N ILE A 190 5.69 13.64 -2.33
CA ILE A 190 4.27 13.94 -2.05
C ILE A 190 3.45 12.65 -2.06
N ILE A 191 3.58 11.85 -3.12
CA ILE A 191 2.83 10.59 -3.23
C ILE A 191 3.23 9.59 -2.15
N THR A 192 4.50 9.50 -1.75
CA THR A 192 4.90 8.58 -0.67
C THR A 192 4.30 8.98 0.67
N VAL A 193 4.26 10.28 0.99
CA VAL A 193 3.62 10.76 2.23
C VAL A 193 2.13 10.44 2.21
N LEU A 194 1.43 10.74 1.10
CA LEU A 194 0.00 10.46 0.96
C LEU A 194 -0.30 8.95 0.98
N PHE A 195 0.54 8.13 0.33
CA PHE A 195 0.48 6.67 0.38
C PHE A 195 0.65 6.15 1.81
N SER A 196 1.52 6.75 2.61
CA SER A 196 1.67 6.36 4.01
C SER A 196 0.39 6.66 4.81
N LEU A 197 -0.10 7.90 4.72
CA LEU A 197 -1.32 8.35 5.40
C LEU A 197 -2.60 7.64 4.94
N TYR A 198 -2.60 7.11 3.73
CA TYR A 198 -3.70 6.32 3.16
C TYR A 198 -4.04 5.05 3.98
N HIS A 199 -3.09 4.53 4.76
CA HIS A 199 -3.27 3.34 5.60
C HIS A 199 -3.96 3.68 6.94
N LEU A 200 -5.19 4.16 6.87
CA LEU A 200 -5.97 4.58 8.05
C LEU A 200 -6.18 3.46 9.07
N TRP A 201 -6.11 2.19 8.64
CA TRP A 201 -6.22 1.01 9.50
C TRP A 201 -4.92 0.64 10.25
N LEU A 202 -3.79 1.25 9.92
CA LEU A 202 -2.51 1.07 10.61
C LEU A 202 -1.82 2.43 10.82
N PRO A 203 -2.39 3.34 11.61
CA PRO A 203 -1.97 4.75 11.64
C PRO A 203 -0.59 5.00 12.27
N PHE A 204 -0.01 4.01 12.96
CA PHE A 204 1.25 4.15 13.70
C PHE A 204 2.48 3.51 13.00
N ASN A 205 2.41 3.31 11.68
CA ASN A 205 3.53 2.79 10.88
C ASN A 205 3.95 3.78 9.77
N ASN A 206 3.63 5.06 9.94
CA ASN A 206 3.75 6.06 8.89
C ASN A 206 5.20 6.49 8.64
N LEU A 207 6.00 6.67 9.69
CA LEU A 207 7.41 7.02 9.61
C LEU A 207 8.20 5.89 8.96
N PHE A 208 7.98 4.64 9.40
CA PHE A 208 8.61 3.49 8.79
C PHE A 208 8.25 3.39 7.30
N ARG A 209 6.96 3.43 6.93
CA ARG A 209 6.55 3.39 5.52
C ARG A 209 7.17 4.50 4.68
N ILE A 210 7.17 5.76 5.16
CA ILE A 210 7.79 6.87 4.43
C ILE A 210 9.29 6.60 4.22
N SER A 211 9.99 6.16 5.27
CA SER A 211 11.45 5.93 5.22
C SER A 211 11.85 4.88 4.16
N VAL A 212 11.07 3.81 4.01
CA VAL A 212 11.40 2.71 3.09
C VAL A 212 10.82 2.89 1.68
N PHE A 213 9.61 3.46 1.56
CA PHE A 213 8.97 3.67 0.26
C PHE A 213 9.49 4.90 -0.47
N LEU A 214 10.03 5.91 0.23
CA LEU A 214 10.53 7.12 -0.43
C LEU A 214 11.72 6.81 -1.35
N PRO A 215 12.77 6.08 -0.91
CA PRO A 215 13.83 5.63 -1.80
C PRO A 215 13.31 4.79 -2.97
N ALA A 216 12.39 3.85 -2.72
CA ALA A 216 11.82 3.00 -3.76
C ALA A 216 11.05 3.81 -4.81
N ALA A 217 10.20 4.74 -4.39
CA ALA A 217 9.45 5.64 -5.27
C ALA A 217 10.39 6.56 -6.05
N PHE A 218 11.44 7.10 -5.42
CA PHE A 218 12.40 7.97 -6.08
C PHE A 218 13.23 7.23 -7.13
N ILE A 219 13.69 6.01 -6.84
CA ILE A 219 14.42 5.18 -7.82
C ILE A 219 13.48 4.80 -8.97
N ALA A 220 12.27 4.33 -8.70
CA ALA A 220 11.28 4.01 -9.73
C ALA A 220 10.98 5.23 -10.63
N TRP A 221 10.86 6.42 -10.04
CA TRP A 221 10.68 7.67 -10.76
C TRP A 221 11.87 8.02 -11.66
N LYS A 222 13.10 7.99 -11.12
CA LYS A 222 14.33 8.31 -11.89
C LYS A 222 14.59 7.31 -13.00
N LYS A 223 14.29 6.03 -12.77
CA LYS A 223 14.41 4.96 -13.76
C LYS A 223 13.20 4.87 -14.69
N LYS A 224 12.14 5.62 -14.42
CA LYS A 224 10.85 5.56 -15.12
C LYS A 224 10.35 4.12 -15.18
N ASN A 225 10.40 3.39 -14.08
CA ASN A 225 10.02 1.98 -14.07
C ASN A 225 9.39 1.58 -12.72
N ILE A 226 8.07 1.51 -12.70
CA ILE A 226 7.27 1.15 -11.52
C ILE A 226 7.46 -0.31 -11.09
N TYR A 227 7.98 -1.18 -11.95
CA TYR A 227 8.23 -2.57 -11.55
C TYR A 227 9.32 -2.68 -10.48
N ILE A 228 10.20 -1.68 -10.36
CA ILE A 228 11.20 -1.61 -9.29
C ILE A 228 10.49 -1.50 -7.93
N SER A 229 9.61 -0.51 -7.76
CA SER A 229 8.87 -0.31 -6.53
C SER A 229 7.87 -1.42 -6.28
N MET A 230 7.26 -1.97 -7.33
CA MET A 230 6.38 -3.15 -7.25
C MET A 230 7.10 -4.40 -6.75
N THR A 231 8.28 -4.71 -7.29
CA THR A 231 9.07 -5.85 -6.81
C THR A 231 9.46 -5.67 -5.35
N PHE A 232 9.96 -4.48 -5.00
CA PHE A 232 10.27 -4.10 -3.61
C PHE A 232 9.06 -4.29 -2.68
N HIS A 233 7.91 -3.78 -3.07
CA HIS A 233 6.69 -3.81 -2.27
C HIS A 233 6.21 -5.25 -2.04
N CYS A 234 6.14 -6.05 -3.12
CA CYS A 234 5.79 -7.47 -3.01
C CYS A 234 6.76 -8.22 -2.10
N MET A 235 8.07 -7.93 -2.15
CA MET A 235 9.06 -8.57 -1.27
C MET A 235 8.87 -8.20 0.21
N CYS A 236 8.64 -6.92 0.52
CA CYS A 236 8.34 -6.47 1.88
C CYS A 236 7.10 -7.17 2.44
N ASN A 237 6.04 -7.25 1.64
CA ASN A 237 4.78 -7.87 2.07
C ASN A 237 4.90 -9.40 2.13
N LEU A 238 5.69 -10.02 1.25
CA LEU A 238 6.00 -11.44 1.35
C LEU A 238 6.69 -11.75 2.68
N PHE A 239 7.68 -10.95 3.05
CA PHE A 239 8.41 -11.15 4.31
C PHE A 239 7.50 -11.02 5.53
N SER A 240 6.68 -9.96 5.60
CA SER A 240 5.75 -9.78 6.72
C SER A 240 4.68 -10.87 6.75
N THR A 241 4.18 -11.32 5.59
CA THR A 241 3.22 -12.42 5.50
C THR A 241 3.83 -13.76 5.93
N ILE A 242 5.08 -14.07 5.53
CA ILE A 242 5.77 -15.26 6.04
C ILE A 242 5.91 -15.18 7.56
N GLY A 243 6.34 -14.03 8.10
CA GLY A 243 6.44 -13.81 9.55
C GLY A 243 5.12 -14.06 10.27
N PHE A 244 4.02 -13.53 9.74
CA PHE A 244 2.68 -13.77 10.26
C PHE A 244 2.30 -15.26 10.23
N ILE A 245 2.47 -15.94 9.09
CA ILE A 245 2.16 -17.37 8.96
C ILE A 245 2.99 -18.19 9.96
N THR A 246 4.28 -17.87 10.12
CA THR A 246 5.13 -18.54 11.11
C THR A 246 4.64 -18.33 12.54
N ALA A 247 4.16 -17.13 12.90
CA ALA A 247 3.64 -16.84 14.24
C ALA A 247 2.31 -17.54 14.53
N VAL A 248 1.46 -17.69 13.50
CA VAL A 248 0.18 -18.42 13.59
C VAL A 248 0.41 -19.90 13.90
N TYR A 249 1.41 -20.53 13.27
CA TYR A 249 1.68 -21.97 13.42
C TYR A 249 2.84 -22.31 14.35
N SER A 250 3.53 -21.32 14.93
CA SER A 250 4.49 -21.57 16.00
C SER A 250 3.74 -21.99 17.26
N MET A 251 4.32 -22.93 18.01
CA MET A 251 3.80 -23.37 19.31
C MET A 251 3.76 -22.21 20.31
#